data_AF-A0A936YA30-F1
#
_entry.id   AF-A0A936YA30-F1
#
_cell.length_a   1.000
_cell.length_b   1.000
_cell.length_c   1.000
_cell.angle_alpha   90.00
_cell.angle_beta   90.00
_cell.angle_gamma   90.00
#
_symmetry.space_group_name_H-M   'P 1'
#
loop_
_entity.id
_entity.type
_entity.pdbx_description
1 polymer ?
#
loop_
_entity_poly.entity_id
_entity_poly.type
_entity_poly.pdbx_seq_one_letter_code
_entity_poly.pdbx_strand_id
1 'polypeptide(L)'
;MKTKSRDLFFPANERIKYNYRIHQRRALKKDDKTITALLKHIREYELFTNFIDFRHFTDKIADKYITAMTEQGTSLSYINDNLRVLKEFFRWLERQRGYKGKIHYNHIDYLSLTNNQRRTAKATAYKKSYKYDQILTTIRAMPEFTAIQKRNKAMISLQALCGLRISELRTVKLKNLIQEEGYYFIHVNPKDMQVKFAKSRHADFIGLPKDIVDNVLTWRDYLIAHGFKEKDTLFPQIPHQFGQSSFLETNPQHRPIQSNTTILNTFRKAFEAAGYEYYRPHSFRHTIARYAEKQTPEFLNAVRQALGHSSIDTTIQSYGQLSESEQRRRIGQHAYISINQVSL
;
A
#
# COMPACT_ATOMS: atom_id res chain seq x y z
N MET A 1 -41.96 -23.26 -15.98
CA MET A 1 -40.78 -24.10 -15.68
C MET A 1 -39.97 -23.42 -14.59
N LYS A 2 -39.89 -24.01 -13.39
CA LYS A 2 -39.09 -23.48 -12.27
C LYS A 2 -37.61 -23.55 -12.64
N THR A 3 -36.96 -22.40 -12.77
CA THR A 3 -35.50 -22.27 -12.88
C THR A 3 -34.90 -22.89 -11.62
N LYS A 4 -34.36 -24.12 -11.72
CA LYS A 4 -33.58 -24.71 -10.63
C LYS A 4 -32.45 -23.73 -10.30
N SER A 5 -32.43 -23.23 -9.07
CA SER A 5 -31.28 -22.56 -8.47
C SER A 5 -30.05 -23.41 -8.79
N ARG A 6 -29.15 -22.92 -9.65
CA ARG A 6 -27.88 -23.60 -9.91
C ARG A 6 -27.11 -23.59 -8.60
N ASP A 7 -26.78 -24.75 -8.07
CA ASP A 7 -25.94 -24.85 -6.88
C ASP A 7 -24.60 -24.14 -7.16
N LEU A 8 -24.33 -23.05 -6.44
CA LEU A 8 -23.14 -22.20 -6.62
C LEU A 8 -21.89 -22.78 -5.93
N PHE A 9 -21.81 -24.10 -5.80
CA PHE A 9 -20.69 -24.79 -5.17
C PHE A 9 -20.68 -26.29 -5.50
N PHE A 10 -19.49 -26.90 -5.39
CA PHE A 10 -19.33 -28.35 -5.42
C PHE A 10 -18.90 -28.85 -4.04
N PRO A 11 -19.64 -29.77 -3.39
CA PRO A 11 -19.39 -30.14 -2.00
C PRO A 11 -17.96 -30.63 -1.71
N ALA A 12 -17.33 -31.38 -2.62
CA ALA A 12 -15.97 -31.85 -2.40
C ALA A 12 -14.94 -30.71 -2.52
N ASN A 13 -15.19 -29.70 -3.36
CA ASN A 13 -14.34 -28.53 -3.51
C ASN A 13 -14.38 -27.68 -2.23
N GLU A 14 -15.55 -27.49 -1.62
CA GLU A 14 -15.65 -26.75 -0.36
C GLU A 14 -14.90 -27.45 0.78
N ARG A 15 -15.03 -28.79 0.89
CA ARG A 15 -14.29 -29.59 1.88
C ARG A 15 -12.77 -29.45 1.71
N ILE A 16 -12.27 -29.52 0.48
CA ILE A 16 -10.84 -29.44 0.24
C ILE A 16 -10.29 -28.01 0.40
N LYS A 17 -11.07 -26.97 0.07
CA LYS A 17 -10.73 -25.57 0.36
C LYS A 17 -10.66 -25.31 1.86
N TYR A 18 -11.54 -25.92 2.66
CA TYR A 18 -11.46 -25.86 4.12
C TYR A 18 -10.15 -26.49 4.63
N ASN A 19 -9.76 -27.65 4.11
CA ASN A 19 -8.48 -28.28 4.44
C ASN A 19 -7.28 -27.43 4.01
N TYR A 20 -7.36 -26.81 2.82
CA TYR A 20 -6.33 -25.89 2.34
C TYR A 20 -6.21 -24.67 3.25
N ARG A 21 -7.32 -24.09 3.69
CA ARG A 21 -7.36 -23.00 4.68
C ARG A 21 -6.64 -23.40 5.97
N ILE A 22 -6.90 -24.61 6.48
CA ILE A 22 -6.20 -25.13 7.67
C ILE A 22 -4.70 -25.27 7.40
N HIS A 23 -4.32 -25.81 6.24
CA HIS A 23 -2.91 -25.96 5.87
C HIS A 23 -2.19 -24.59 5.77
N GLN A 24 -2.80 -23.60 5.10
CA GLN A 24 -2.23 -22.25 5.00
C GLN A 24 -2.06 -21.59 6.38
N ARG A 25 -3.01 -21.81 7.29
CA ARG A 25 -2.95 -21.27 8.65
C ARG A 25 -1.94 -21.98 9.54
N ARG A 26 -1.95 -23.32 9.57
CA ARG A 26 -1.15 -24.11 10.52
C ARG A 26 0.24 -24.41 10.01
N ALA A 27 0.36 -24.87 8.76
CA ALA A 27 1.66 -25.27 8.20
C ALA A 27 2.43 -24.07 7.68
N LEU A 28 1.78 -23.18 6.92
CA LEU A 28 2.44 -22.01 6.33
C LEU A 28 2.33 -20.75 7.20
N LYS A 29 1.67 -20.84 8.38
CA LYS A 29 1.59 -19.76 9.38
C LYS A 29 1.13 -18.42 8.80
N LYS A 30 0.29 -18.44 7.76
CA LYS A 30 -0.24 -17.22 7.12
C LYS A 30 -1.36 -16.61 7.95
N ASP A 31 -1.46 -15.30 7.92
CA ASP A 31 -2.55 -14.56 8.57
C ASP A 31 -3.88 -14.72 7.81
N ASP A 32 -4.99 -14.53 8.52
CA ASP A 32 -6.34 -14.73 7.97
C ASP A 32 -6.66 -13.82 6.79
N LYS A 33 -6.09 -12.61 6.73
CA LYS A 33 -6.30 -11.69 5.60
C LYS A 33 -5.60 -12.21 4.35
N THR A 34 -4.37 -12.71 4.49
CA THR A 34 -3.65 -13.37 3.39
C THR A 34 -4.41 -14.61 2.93
N ILE A 35 -4.88 -15.46 3.85
CA ILE A 35 -5.66 -16.66 3.51
C ILE A 35 -6.94 -16.30 2.74
N THR A 36 -7.67 -15.27 3.18
CA THR A 36 -8.88 -14.80 2.50
C THR A 36 -8.59 -14.34 1.07
N ALA A 37 -7.47 -13.63 0.87
CA ALA A 37 -7.04 -13.23 -0.48
C ALA A 37 -6.68 -14.43 -1.36
N LEU A 38 -6.03 -15.47 -0.82
CA LEU A 38 -5.74 -16.70 -1.56
C LEU A 38 -7.03 -17.43 -1.99
N LEU A 39 -7.99 -17.58 -1.05
CA LEU A 39 -9.26 -18.24 -1.33
C LEU A 39 -10.10 -17.49 -2.36
N LYS A 40 -9.98 -16.15 -2.42
CA LYS A 40 -10.63 -15.34 -3.45
C LYS A 40 -10.21 -15.77 -4.87
N HIS A 41 -8.91 -15.96 -5.11
CA HIS A 41 -8.42 -16.39 -6.43
C HIS A 41 -8.88 -17.81 -6.80
N ILE A 42 -8.95 -18.71 -5.81
CA ILE A 42 -9.50 -20.05 -6.02
C ILE A 42 -10.98 -19.96 -6.40
N ARG A 43 -11.75 -19.08 -5.74
CA ARG A 43 -13.17 -18.88 -6.05
C ARG A 43 -13.39 -18.28 -7.44
N GLU A 44 -12.53 -17.37 -7.89
CA GLU A 44 -12.56 -16.83 -9.26
C GLU A 44 -12.40 -17.93 -10.31
N TYR A 45 -11.47 -18.87 -10.07
CA TYR A 45 -11.30 -20.05 -10.91
C TYR A 45 -12.51 -21.00 -10.89
N GLU A 46 -13.13 -21.21 -9.72
CA GLU A 46 -14.36 -22.01 -9.61
C GLU A 46 -15.52 -21.38 -10.37
N LEU A 47 -15.67 -20.05 -10.32
CA LEU A 47 -16.69 -19.32 -11.07
C LEU A 47 -16.49 -19.49 -12.58
N PHE A 48 -15.25 -19.36 -13.05
CA PHE A 48 -14.91 -19.60 -14.46
C PHE A 48 -15.25 -21.02 -14.91
N THR A 49 -14.91 -22.01 -14.10
CA THR A 49 -15.14 -23.42 -14.42
C THR A 49 -16.56 -23.89 -14.11
N ASN A 50 -17.45 -23.01 -13.64
CA ASN A 50 -18.80 -23.36 -13.20
C ASN A 50 -18.81 -24.51 -12.16
N PHE A 51 -17.90 -24.43 -11.19
CA PHE A 51 -17.78 -25.34 -10.05
C PHE A 51 -17.53 -26.81 -10.41
N ILE A 52 -16.82 -27.11 -11.50
CA ILE A 52 -16.36 -28.49 -11.72
C ILE A 52 -15.46 -28.96 -10.59
N ASP A 53 -15.45 -30.27 -10.36
CA ASP A 53 -14.52 -30.89 -9.42
C ASP A 53 -13.07 -30.65 -9.84
N PHE A 54 -12.23 -30.21 -8.90
CA PHE A 54 -10.81 -29.92 -9.13
C PHE A 54 -10.01 -31.10 -9.70
N ARG A 55 -10.49 -32.35 -9.54
CA ARG A 55 -9.88 -33.55 -10.14
C ARG A 55 -9.83 -33.51 -11.66
N HIS A 56 -10.66 -32.69 -12.31
CA HIS A 56 -10.70 -32.55 -13.78
C HIS A 56 -9.74 -31.47 -14.30
N PHE A 57 -8.87 -30.91 -13.45
CA PHE A 57 -7.90 -29.91 -13.86
C PHE A 57 -6.95 -30.45 -14.95
N THR A 58 -6.84 -29.71 -16.05
CA THR A 58 -5.98 -30.02 -17.21
C THR A 58 -5.30 -28.75 -17.71
N ASP A 59 -4.23 -28.92 -18.48
CA ASP A 59 -3.54 -27.87 -19.25
C ASP A 59 -4.52 -27.07 -20.13
N LYS A 60 -5.43 -27.76 -20.83
CA LYS A 60 -6.47 -27.12 -21.66
C LYS A 60 -7.38 -26.18 -20.86
N ILE A 61 -7.71 -26.52 -19.61
CA ILE A 61 -8.51 -25.65 -18.75
C ILE A 61 -7.67 -24.45 -18.27
N ALA A 62 -6.39 -24.68 -17.96
CA ALA A 62 -5.47 -23.60 -17.60
C ALA A 62 -5.34 -22.56 -18.72
N ASP A 63 -5.14 -23.00 -19.96
CA ASP A 63 -5.03 -22.10 -21.13
C ASP A 63 -6.33 -21.34 -21.40
N LYS A 64 -7.48 -22.02 -21.32
CA LYS A 64 -8.79 -21.37 -21.44
C LYS A 64 -9.02 -20.33 -20.35
N TYR A 65 -8.60 -20.62 -19.11
CA TYR A 65 -8.72 -19.68 -17.99
C TYR A 65 -7.86 -18.43 -18.18
N ILE A 66 -6.59 -18.59 -18.59
CA ILE A 66 -5.68 -17.47 -18.88
C ILE A 66 -6.23 -16.60 -20.01
N THR A 67 -6.73 -17.24 -21.07
CA THR A 67 -7.34 -16.56 -22.23
C THR A 67 -8.54 -15.74 -21.79
N ALA A 68 -9.48 -16.34 -21.05
CA ALA A 68 -10.66 -15.65 -20.54
C ALA A 68 -10.32 -14.46 -19.63
N MET A 69 -9.33 -14.60 -18.73
CA MET A 69 -8.89 -13.48 -17.88
C MET A 69 -8.29 -12.33 -18.71
N THR A 70 -7.57 -12.67 -19.78
CA THR A 70 -6.94 -11.70 -20.69
C THR A 70 -8.00 -10.97 -21.52
N GLU A 71 -8.98 -11.67 -22.07
CA GLU A 71 -10.10 -11.11 -22.83
C GLU A 71 -11.01 -10.22 -21.98
N GLN A 72 -11.15 -10.51 -20.69
CA GLN A 72 -11.85 -9.65 -19.72
C GLN A 72 -11.12 -8.33 -19.43
N GLY A 73 -9.95 -8.09 -20.00
CA GLY A 73 -9.14 -6.89 -19.76
C GLY A 73 -8.47 -6.86 -18.38
N THR A 74 -8.30 -8.02 -17.75
CA THR A 74 -7.65 -8.10 -16.44
C THR A 74 -6.16 -7.75 -16.55
N SER A 75 -5.64 -6.94 -15.63
CA SER A 75 -4.22 -6.55 -15.66
C SER A 75 -3.29 -7.77 -15.57
N LEU A 76 -2.20 -7.78 -16.34
CA LEU A 76 -1.21 -8.86 -16.35
C LEU A 76 -0.61 -9.15 -14.96
N SER A 77 -0.45 -8.11 -14.12
CA SER A 77 0.01 -8.28 -12.72
C SER A 77 -0.99 -9.09 -11.90
N TYR A 78 -2.29 -8.80 -12.04
CA TYR A 78 -3.33 -9.55 -11.32
C TYR A 78 -3.44 -10.98 -11.82
N ILE A 79 -3.38 -11.20 -13.14
CA ILE A 79 -3.35 -12.54 -13.73
C ILE A 79 -2.15 -13.32 -13.18
N ASN A 80 -0.96 -12.72 -13.18
CA ASN A 80 0.24 -13.36 -12.65
C ASN A 80 0.11 -13.75 -11.17
N ASP A 81 -0.48 -12.87 -10.34
CA ASP A 81 -0.73 -13.15 -8.93
C ASP A 81 -1.77 -14.27 -8.73
N ASN A 82 -2.88 -14.23 -9.49
CA ASN A 82 -3.92 -15.26 -9.47
C ASN A 82 -3.34 -16.64 -9.85
N LEU A 83 -2.60 -16.70 -10.97
CA LEU A 83 -1.96 -17.93 -11.44
C LEU A 83 -0.92 -18.49 -10.46
N ARG A 84 -0.14 -17.63 -9.80
CA ARG A 84 0.79 -18.07 -8.75
C ARG A 84 0.04 -18.76 -7.61
N VAL A 85 -1.08 -18.18 -7.16
CA VAL A 85 -1.91 -18.75 -6.09
C VAL A 85 -2.53 -20.07 -6.52
N LEU A 86 -3.08 -20.15 -7.73
CA LEU A 86 -3.63 -21.40 -8.27
C LEU A 86 -2.56 -22.48 -8.39
N LYS A 87 -1.35 -22.14 -8.85
CA LYS A 87 -0.21 -23.08 -8.88
C LYS A 87 0.13 -23.61 -7.49
N GLU A 88 0.25 -22.74 -6.49
CA GLU A 88 0.50 -23.14 -5.10
C GLU A 88 -0.61 -24.06 -4.57
N PHE A 89 -1.87 -23.75 -4.89
CA PHE A 89 -3.02 -24.55 -4.50
C PHE A 89 -3.03 -25.94 -5.17
N PHE A 90 -2.92 -26.00 -6.50
CA PHE A 90 -2.96 -27.28 -7.23
C PHE A 90 -1.75 -28.16 -6.92
N ARG A 91 -0.56 -27.59 -6.70
CA ARG A 91 0.63 -28.35 -6.25
C ARG A 91 0.44 -28.95 -4.86
N TRP A 92 -0.25 -28.23 -3.96
CA TRP A 92 -0.63 -28.80 -2.67
C TRP A 92 -1.71 -29.88 -2.84
N LEU A 93 -2.69 -29.63 -3.72
CA LEU A 93 -3.85 -30.49 -3.95
C LEU A 93 -3.46 -31.85 -4.52
N GLU A 94 -2.54 -31.87 -5.48
CA GLU A 94 -1.97 -33.08 -6.11
C GLU A 94 -1.44 -34.10 -5.08
N ARG A 95 -0.99 -33.61 -3.92
CA ARG A 95 -0.45 -34.45 -2.82
C ARG A 95 -1.51 -34.95 -1.84
N GLN A 96 -2.75 -34.48 -1.95
CA GLN A 96 -3.83 -34.86 -1.04
C GLN A 96 -4.46 -36.21 -1.43
N ARG A 97 -4.94 -36.93 -0.42
CA ARG A 97 -5.69 -38.18 -0.61
C ARG A 97 -6.92 -37.93 -1.49
N GLY A 98 -7.09 -38.75 -2.54
CA GLY A 98 -8.19 -38.62 -3.52
C GLY A 98 -7.88 -37.74 -4.73
N TYR A 99 -6.77 -37.00 -4.71
CA TYR A 99 -6.31 -36.14 -5.81
C TYR A 99 -4.98 -36.60 -6.40
N LYS A 100 -4.18 -37.35 -5.63
CA LYS A 100 -2.97 -38.03 -6.10
C LYS A 100 -3.29 -38.91 -7.32
N GLY A 101 -2.55 -38.68 -8.42
CA GLY A 101 -2.75 -39.39 -9.68
C GLY A 101 -3.98 -38.97 -10.50
N LYS A 102 -4.75 -37.97 -10.05
CA LYS A 102 -5.85 -37.34 -10.81
C LYS A 102 -5.45 -35.98 -11.38
N ILE A 103 -4.59 -35.27 -10.67
CA ILE A 103 -4.01 -34.01 -11.12
C ILE A 103 -2.55 -34.29 -11.46
N HIS A 104 -2.13 -33.98 -12.69
CA HIS A 104 -0.75 -34.16 -13.12
C HIS A 104 0.06 -32.90 -12.89
N TYR A 105 1.26 -33.04 -12.29
CA TYR A 105 2.16 -31.93 -12.01
C TYR A 105 2.44 -31.08 -13.25
N ASN A 106 2.68 -31.72 -14.40
CA ASN A 106 2.98 -31.04 -15.67
C ASN A 106 1.85 -30.11 -16.12
N HIS A 107 0.58 -30.45 -15.88
CA HIS A 107 -0.55 -29.57 -16.22
C HIS A 107 -0.56 -28.30 -15.36
N ILE A 108 -0.07 -28.38 -14.12
CA ILE A 108 -0.06 -27.24 -13.20
C ILE A 108 0.93 -26.17 -13.69
N ASP A 109 2.01 -26.58 -14.36
CA ASP A 109 3.00 -25.65 -14.89
C ASP A 109 2.44 -24.75 -16.01
N TYR A 110 1.36 -25.15 -16.70
CA TYR A 110 0.64 -24.35 -17.70
C TYR A 110 -0.13 -23.16 -17.11
N LEU A 111 -0.33 -23.08 -15.80
CA LEU A 111 -0.84 -21.88 -15.12
C LEU A 111 0.22 -20.76 -15.11
N SER A 112 0.67 -20.32 -16.28
CA SER A 112 1.73 -19.34 -16.46
C SER A 112 1.47 -18.41 -17.62
N LEU A 113 1.77 -17.13 -17.39
CA LEU A 113 2.03 -16.19 -18.47
C LEU A 113 3.38 -16.45 -19.13
N THR A 114 3.51 -16.00 -20.38
CA THR A 114 4.78 -15.99 -21.13
C THR A 114 5.85 -15.17 -20.40
N ASN A 115 7.13 -15.43 -20.68
CA ASN A 115 8.22 -14.66 -20.07
C ASN A 115 8.12 -13.15 -20.36
N ASN A 116 7.69 -12.77 -21.56
CA ASN A 116 7.46 -11.37 -21.91
C ASN A 116 6.29 -10.77 -21.13
N GLN A 117 5.13 -11.45 -21.08
CA GLN A 117 4.00 -10.98 -20.26
C GLN A 117 4.36 -10.88 -18.77
N ARG A 118 5.16 -11.81 -18.23
CA ARG A 118 5.65 -11.71 -16.83
C ARG A 118 6.57 -10.52 -16.63
N ARG A 119 7.46 -10.23 -17.58
CA ARG A 119 8.31 -9.03 -17.55
C ARG A 119 7.46 -7.77 -17.63
N THR A 120 6.49 -7.72 -18.52
CA THR A 120 5.51 -6.62 -18.63
C THR A 120 4.68 -6.46 -17.35
N ALA A 121 4.24 -7.55 -16.73
CA ALA A 121 3.50 -7.53 -15.47
C ALA A 121 4.33 -6.93 -14.32
N LYS A 122 5.66 -7.11 -14.36
CA LYS A 122 6.61 -6.56 -13.39
C LYS A 122 7.12 -5.16 -13.77
N ALA A 123 6.94 -4.74 -15.01
CA ALA A 123 7.42 -3.46 -15.48
C ALA A 123 6.67 -2.34 -14.76
N THR A 124 7.42 -1.45 -14.12
CA THR A 124 6.84 -0.30 -13.41
C THR A 124 6.60 0.81 -14.42
N ALA A 125 5.34 1.14 -14.70
CA ALA A 125 5.02 2.34 -15.47
C ALA A 125 5.45 3.60 -14.70
N TYR A 126 5.89 4.64 -15.41
CA TYR A 126 6.14 5.95 -14.81
C TYR A 126 4.85 6.46 -14.16
N LYS A 127 4.87 6.63 -12.83
CA LYS A 127 3.76 7.20 -12.09
C LYS A 127 3.98 8.69 -11.91
N LYS A 128 2.98 9.47 -12.31
CA LYS A 128 2.87 10.87 -11.88
C LYS A 128 2.80 10.90 -10.35
N SER A 129 3.55 11.81 -9.76
CA SER A 129 3.60 12.05 -8.32
C SER A 129 3.57 13.55 -8.10
N TYR A 130 3.12 13.98 -6.92
CA TYR A 130 3.18 15.38 -6.54
C TYR A 130 4.62 15.89 -6.59
N LYS A 131 4.81 17.13 -7.03
CA LYS A 131 6.01 17.89 -6.69
C LYS A 131 5.98 18.20 -5.19
N TYR A 132 7.16 18.33 -4.60
CA TYR A 132 7.28 18.64 -3.18
C TYR A 132 6.57 19.97 -2.83
N ASP A 133 6.74 21.00 -3.66
CA ASP A 133 6.09 22.31 -3.46
C ASP A 133 4.56 22.23 -3.51
N GLN A 134 3.99 21.35 -4.37
CA GLN A 134 2.54 21.16 -4.45
C GLN A 134 1.98 20.62 -3.13
N ILE A 135 2.71 19.72 -2.46
CA ILE A 135 2.31 19.19 -1.16
C ILE A 135 2.31 20.32 -0.12
N LEU A 136 3.37 21.13 -0.08
CA LEU A 136 3.48 22.25 0.86
C LEU A 136 2.37 23.28 0.64
N THR A 137 2.15 23.71 -0.60
CA THR A 137 1.08 24.65 -0.95
C THR A 137 -0.29 24.10 -0.56
N THR A 138 -0.54 22.82 -0.81
CA THR A 138 -1.79 22.17 -0.40
C THR A 138 -1.99 22.24 1.10
N ILE A 139 -0.98 21.85 1.89
CA ILE A 139 -1.07 21.84 3.37
C ILE A 139 -1.31 23.26 3.89
N ARG A 140 -0.60 24.25 3.36
CA ARG A 140 -0.72 25.66 3.78
C ARG A 140 -2.09 26.25 3.47
N ALA A 141 -2.72 25.84 2.38
CA ALA A 141 -4.06 26.26 2.01
C ALA A 141 -5.18 25.58 2.83
N MET A 142 -4.88 24.53 3.60
CA MET A 142 -5.90 23.85 4.39
C MET A 142 -6.38 24.74 5.56
N PRO A 143 -7.69 24.81 5.81
CA PRO A 143 -8.23 25.52 6.95
C PRO A 143 -7.84 24.84 8.26
N GLU A 144 -7.90 25.58 9.36
CA GLU A 144 -7.51 25.11 10.70
C GLU A 144 -8.36 25.67 11.84
N PHE A 145 -9.56 26.15 11.54
CA PHE A 145 -10.44 26.80 12.52
C PHE A 145 -11.15 25.80 13.42
N THR A 146 -11.50 24.61 12.90
CA THR A 146 -12.19 23.57 13.67
C THR A 146 -11.26 22.40 14.03
N ALA A 147 -11.62 21.63 15.06
CA ALA A 147 -10.86 20.43 15.44
C ALA A 147 -10.70 19.42 14.28
N ILE A 148 -11.75 19.25 13.45
CA ILE A 148 -11.70 18.41 12.24
C ILE A 148 -10.67 18.94 11.25
N GLN A 149 -10.65 20.26 11.04
CA GLN A 149 -9.73 20.92 10.12
C GLN A 149 -8.28 20.81 10.60
N LYS A 150 -8.01 21.13 11.88
CA LYS A 150 -6.68 20.95 12.51
C LYS A 150 -6.19 19.51 12.41
N ARG A 151 -7.03 18.53 12.76
CA ARG A 151 -6.72 17.10 12.62
C ARG A 151 -6.36 16.74 11.18
N ASN A 152 -7.15 17.17 10.21
CA ASN A 152 -6.94 16.83 8.80
C ASN A 152 -5.63 17.43 8.27
N LYS A 153 -5.33 18.69 8.63
CA LYS A 153 -4.09 19.39 8.29
C LYS A 153 -2.87 18.71 8.91
N ALA A 154 -2.94 18.36 10.20
CA ALA A 154 -1.91 17.58 10.89
C ALA A 154 -1.68 16.20 10.25
N MET A 155 -2.75 15.53 9.81
CA MET A 155 -2.67 14.19 9.20
C MET A 155 -1.94 14.19 7.85
N ILE A 156 -2.21 15.17 6.98
CA ILE A 156 -1.47 15.32 5.71
C ILE A 156 -0.03 15.79 5.99
N SER A 157 0.16 16.68 6.95
CA SER A 157 1.48 17.13 7.39
C SER A 157 2.35 15.97 7.84
N LEU A 158 1.84 15.08 8.70
CA LEU A 158 2.58 13.90 9.14
C LEU A 158 2.90 12.95 7.98
N GLN A 159 1.96 12.78 7.03
CA GLN A 159 2.23 11.97 5.84
C GLN A 159 3.36 12.57 4.98
N ALA A 160 3.42 13.90 4.85
CA ALA A 160 4.48 14.60 4.14
C ALA A 160 5.83 14.50 4.87
N LEU A 161 5.82 14.52 6.21
CA LEU A 161 7.03 14.49 7.05
C LEU A 161 7.75 13.15 7.00
N CYS A 162 7.04 12.02 7.12
CA CYS A 162 7.70 10.73 7.31
C CYS A 162 7.15 9.59 6.43
N GLY A 163 6.18 9.88 5.56
CA GLY A 163 5.73 8.94 4.55
C GLY A 163 5.19 7.62 5.12
N LEU A 164 4.36 7.64 6.17
CA LEU A 164 3.76 6.44 6.76
C LEU A 164 2.87 5.66 5.77
N ARG A 165 2.67 4.36 6.03
CA ARG A 165 1.66 3.57 5.28
C ARG A 165 0.31 4.05 5.77
N ILE A 166 -0.71 4.01 4.93
CA ILE A 166 -2.05 4.47 5.33
C ILE A 166 -2.57 3.75 6.59
N SER A 167 -2.24 2.47 6.78
CA SER A 167 -2.57 1.72 8.00
C SER A 167 -1.78 2.20 9.23
N GLU A 168 -0.50 2.51 9.05
CA GLU A 168 0.37 3.06 10.10
C GLU A 168 -0.14 4.44 10.51
N LEU A 169 -0.40 5.33 9.54
CA LEU A 169 -0.96 6.66 9.77
C LEU A 169 -2.31 6.60 10.51
N ARG A 170 -3.20 5.67 10.13
CA ARG A 170 -4.52 5.50 10.78
C ARG A 170 -4.42 5.03 12.24
N THR A 171 -3.38 4.27 12.57
CA THR A 171 -3.26 3.60 13.87
C THR A 171 -2.14 4.16 14.75
N VAL A 172 -1.50 5.24 14.31
CA VAL A 172 -0.48 5.94 15.09
C VAL A 172 -1.10 6.53 16.35
N LYS A 173 -0.37 6.38 17.45
CA LYS A 173 -0.73 6.85 18.79
C LYS A 173 0.17 7.99 19.22
N LEU A 174 -0.24 8.72 20.25
CA LEU A 174 0.53 9.84 20.80
C LEU A 174 1.95 9.40 21.21
N LYS A 175 2.08 8.27 21.91
CA LYS A 175 3.40 7.71 22.31
C LYS A 175 4.33 7.34 21.17
N ASN A 176 3.81 7.21 19.95
CA ASN A 176 4.66 6.86 18.80
C ASN A 176 5.44 8.07 18.29
N LEU A 177 4.99 9.30 18.58
CA LEU A 177 5.70 10.52 18.23
C LEU A 177 6.76 10.80 19.30
N ILE A 178 8.03 10.66 18.92
CA ILE A 178 9.18 10.80 19.81
C ILE A 178 10.00 12.00 19.36
N GLN A 179 10.54 12.73 20.35
CA GLN A 179 11.54 13.76 20.15
C GLN A 179 12.84 13.31 20.82
N GLU A 180 13.92 13.25 20.06
CA GLU A 180 15.25 12.83 20.54
C GLU A 180 16.30 13.67 19.82
N GLU A 181 17.28 14.21 20.57
CA GLU A 181 18.38 15.02 20.01
C GLU A 181 17.94 16.21 19.13
N GLY A 182 16.75 16.76 19.38
CA GLY A 182 16.19 17.87 18.58
C GLY A 182 15.48 17.45 17.29
N TYR A 183 15.41 16.15 17.00
CA TYR A 183 14.71 15.58 15.87
C TYR A 183 13.40 14.91 16.30
N TYR A 184 12.45 14.84 15.36
CA TYR A 184 11.17 14.16 15.56
C TYR A 184 11.08 12.93 14.66
N PHE A 185 10.54 11.84 15.20
CA PHE A 185 10.25 10.65 14.42
C PHE A 185 9.01 9.92 14.94
N ILE A 186 8.42 9.11 14.06
CA ILE A 186 7.40 8.14 14.47
C ILE A 186 8.08 6.79 14.69
N HIS A 187 8.09 6.31 15.93
CA HIS A 187 8.49 4.95 16.24
C HIS A 187 7.38 3.98 15.80
N VAL A 188 7.58 3.38 14.62
CA VAL A 188 6.67 2.40 14.05
C VAL A 188 6.94 1.05 14.71
N ASN A 189 6.01 0.60 15.56
CA ASN A 189 6.14 -0.65 16.29
C ASN A 189 4.87 -1.52 16.12
N PRO A 190 4.99 -2.78 15.67
CA PRO A 190 3.85 -3.67 15.46
C PRO A 190 3.08 -4.03 16.73
N LYS A 191 3.67 -3.86 17.93
CA LYS A 191 2.96 -4.04 19.21
C LYS A 191 1.85 -3.01 19.40
N ASP A 192 2.00 -1.84 18.78
CA ASP A 192 1.18 -0.67 19.07
C ASP A 192 0.34 -0.17 17.89
N MET A 193 0.71 -0.53 16.67
CA MET A 193 0.08 -0.08 15.44
C MET A 193 0.06 -1.16 14.34
N GLN A 194 -0.76 -0.94 13.31
CA GLN A 194 -0.91 -1.85 12.18
C GLN A 194 0.21 -1.67 11.15
N VAL A 195 1.27 -2.46 11.33
CA VAL A 195 2.46 -2.43 10.50
C VAL A 195 2.51 -3.62 9.53
N LYS A 196 2.79 -3.33 8.25
CA LYS A 196 2.98 -4.39 7.25
C LYS A 196 4.21 -5.22 7.59
N PHE A 197 4.08 -6.55 7.57
CA PHE A 197 5.14 -7.52 7.90
C PHE A 197 5.70 -7.42 9.32
N ALA A 198 5.01 -6.74 10.24
CA ALA A 198 5.45 -6.54 11.62
C ALA A 198 6.90 -6.00 11.76
N LYS A 199 7.34 -5.15 10.82
CA LYS A 199 8.70 -4.59 10.83
C LYS A 199 8.74 -3.28 11.61
N SER A 200 9.49 -3.27 12.71
CA SER A 200 9.78 -2.01 13.43
C SER A 200 10.72 -1.13 12.63
N ARG A 201 10.52 0.19 12.70
CA ARG A 201 11.44 1.20 12.14
C ARG A 201 11.21 2.56 12.76
N HIS A 202 12.17 3.46 12.60
CA HIS A 202 11.97 4.88 12.82
C HIS A 202 11.52 5.49 11.49
N ALA A 203 10.42 6.22 11.52
CA ALA A 203 9.97 7.01 10.39
C ALA A 203 10.25 8.48 10.73
N ASP A 204 11.47 8.89 10.44
CA ASP A 204 12.01 10.21 10.76
C ASP A 204 11.29 11.30 9.99
N PHE A 205 11.15 12.46 10.62
CA PHE A 205 10.67 13.65 9.93
C PHE A 205 11.78 14.09 8.99
N ILE A 206 11.54 13.97 7.69
CA ILE A 206 12.39 14.63 6.71
C ILE A 206 12.32 16.13 6.98
N GLY A 207 13.44 16.85 6.80
CA GLY A 207 13.57 18.29 7.10
C GLY A 207 12.62 19.17 6.28
N LEU A 208 11.32 19.08 6.55
CA LEU A 208 10.28 19.96 6.06
C LEU A 208 10.37 21.30 6.81
N PRO A 209 9.80 22.37 6.24
CA PRO A 209 9.79 23.64 6.92
C PRO A 209 8.98 23.57 8.22
N LYS A 210 9.38 24.38 9.20
CA LYS A 210 8.88 24.33 10.58
C LYS A 210 7.35 24.40 10.67
N ASP A 211 6.69 25.17 9.80
CA ASP A 211 5.22 25.30 9.77
C ASP A 211 4.50 23.96 9.57
N ILE A 212 5.10 23.02 8.83
CA ILE A 212 4.51 21.69 8.62
C ILE A 212 4.67 20.80 9.85
N VAL A 213 5.81 20.92 10.56
CA VAL A 213 6.04 20.25 11.83
C VAL A 213 5.06 20.77 12.88
N ASP A 214 4.91 22.10 12.96
CA ASP A 214 4.04 22.78 13.91
C ASP A 214 2.59 22.30 13.79
N ASN A 215 2.08 22.06 12.57
CA ASN A 215 0.73 21.49 12.37
C ASN A 215 0.51 20.18 13.15
N VAL A 216 1.53 19.32 13.23
CA VAL A 216 1.46 18.04 13.96
C VAL A 216 1.57 18.26 15.46
N LEU A 217 2.51 19.12 15.89
CA LEU A 217 2.77 19.37 17.31
C LEU A 217 1.61 20.12 17.96
N THR A 218 1.07 21.16 17.33
CA THR A 218 -0.11 21.89 17.82
C THR A 218 -1.33 20.98 17.93
N TRP A 219 -1.50 20.04 16.99
CA TRP A 219 -2.58 19.05 17.08
C TRP A 219 -2.37 18.05 18.24
N ARG A 220 -1.14 17.57 18.44
CA ARG A 220 -0.79 16.73 19.60
C ARG A 220 -1.12 17.47 20.91
N ASP A 221 -0.71 18.73 21.03
CA ASP A 221 -0.91 19.53 22.24
C ASP A 221 -2.39 19.79 22.50
N TYR A 222 -3.16 20.04 21.43
CA TYR A 222 -4.61 20.12 21.49
C TYR A 222 -5.22 18.83 22.06
N LEU A 223 -4.80 17.65 21.60
CA LEU A 223 -5.31 16.37 22.12
C LEU A 223 -4.98 16.17 23.60
N ILE A 224 -3.74 16.46 24.01
CA ILE A 224 -3.31 16.34 25.41
C ILE A 224 -4.16 17.26 26.31
N ALA A 225 -4.41 18.50 25.88
CA ALA A 225 -5.28 19.44 26.59
C ALA A 225 -6.73 18.94 26.72
N HIS A 226 -7.19 18.09 25.78
CA HIS A 226 -8.52 17.47 25.80
C HIS A 226 -8.52 16.07 26.45
N GLY A 227 -7.50 15.74 27.26
CA GLY A 227 -7.46 14.54 28.09
C GLY A 227 -6.99 13.26 27.38
N PHE A 228 -6.46 13.36 26.16
CA PHE A 228 -5.87 12.21 25.47
C PHE A 228 -4.54 11.83 26.12
N LYS A 229 -4.31 10.54 26.27
CA LYS A 229 -3.12 9.95 26.88
C LYS A 229 -2.23 9.31 25.82
N GLU A 230 -1.02 8.97 26.20
CA GLU A 230 -0.01 8.30 25.36
C GLU A 230 -0.52 7.12 24.51
N LYS A 231 -1.43 6.30 25.04
CA LYS A 231 -1.97 5.11 24.36
C LYS A 231 -3.08 5.44 23.35
N ASP A 232 -3.61 6.65 23.38
CA ASP A 232 -4.68 7.08 22.49
C ASP A 232 -4.13 7.38 21.09
N THR A 233 -5.03 7.30 20.12
CA THR A 233 -4.72 7.59 18.72
C THR A 233 -4.36 9.06 18.53
N LEU A 234 -3.38 9.32 17.65
CA LEU A 234 -3.06 10.68 17.21
C LEU A 234 -4.14 11.24 16.27
N PHE A 235 -4.93 10.39 15.60
CA PHE A 235 -5.99 10.82 14.68
C PHE A 235 -7.34 10.22 15.07
N PRO A 236 -8.00 10.80 16.09
CA PRO A 236 -9.30 10.35 16.54
C PRO A 236 -10.43 10.59 15.53
N GLN A 237 -11.47 9.77 15.65
CA GLN A 237 -12.75 10.03 15.01
C GLN A 237 -13.40 11.25 15.67
N ILE A 238 -13.86 12.17 14.84
CA ILE A 238 -14.62 13.35 15.26
C ILE A 238 -15.94 13.27 14.51
N PRO A 239 -17.07 13.09 15.20
CA PRO A 239 -18.39 12.99 14.56
C PRO A 239 -18.79 14.32 13.93
N HIS A 240 -19.38 14.26 12.74
CA HIS A 240 -20.05 15.42 12.14
C HIS A 240 -21.41 15.60 12.82
N GLN A 241 -21.61 16.70 13.55
CA GLN A 241 -22.93 17.11 14.00
C GLN A 241 -23.57 17.99 12.92
N PHE A 242 -24.15 17.36 11.90
CA PHE A 242 -25.03 18.09 10.98
C PHE A 242 -26.40 18.25 11.67
N GLY A 243 -26.83 19.50 11.91
CA GLY A 243 -28.19 19.80 12.39
C GLY A 243 -28.40 19.91 13.90
N GLN A 244 -27.35 19.98 14.73
CA GLN A 244 -27.48 20.34 16.15
C GLN A 244 -27.04 21.79 16.38
N SER A 245 -27.78 22.51 17.22
CA SER A 245 -27.65 23.94 17.52
C SER A 245 -26.36 24.33 18.26
N SER A 246 -25.54 23.36 18.68
CA SER A 246 -24.22 23.61 19.27
C SER A 246 -23.14 23.46 18.20
N PHE A 247 -22.88 24.55 17.47
CA PHE A 247 -21.83 24.62 16.45
C PHE A 247 -20.40 24.55 17.02
N LEU A 248 -20.23 24.60 18.34
CA LEU A 248 -18.96 25.05 18.91
C LEU A 248 -18.00 23.96 19.41
N GLU A 249 -18.44 22.75 19.78
CA GLU A 249 -17.47 21.76 20.31
C GLU A 249 -17.81 20.31 19.93
N THR A 250 -17.34 19.88 18.75
CA THR A 250 -17.25 18.44 18.46
C THR A 250 -16.03 17.86 19.18
N ASN A 251 -16.25 17.26 20.34
CA ASN A 251 -15.17 16.64 21.11
C ASN A 251 -14.61 15.39 20.40
N PRO A 252 -13.28 15.28 20.23
CA PRO A 252 -12.67 14.09 19.67
C PRO A 252 -12.95 12.85 20.51
N GLN A 253 -13.28 11.73 19.88
CA GLN A 253 -13.45 10.45 20.57
C GLN A 253 -12.11 9.73 20.66
N HIS A 254 -11.81 9.02 21.75
CA HIS A 254 -10.59 8.20 21.90
C HIS A 254 -10.46 7.04 20.88
N ARG A 255 -11.41 6.89 19.96
CA ARG A 255 -11.42 5.86 18.92
C ARG A 255 -10.69 6.32 17.66
N PRO A 256 -9.84 5.48 17.06
CA PRO A 256 -9.19 5.80 15.79
C PRO A 256 -10.17 5.81 14.63
N ILE A 257 -9.81 6.52 13.56
CA ILE A 257 -10.51 6.42 12.28
C ILE A 257 -10.57 4.95 11.83
N GLN A 258 -11.76 4.44 11.54
CA GLN A 258 -11.96 3.01 11.27
C GLN A 258 -11.55 2.60 9.85
N SER A 259 -11.71 3.49 8.87
CA SER A 259 -11.46 3.18 7.46
C SER A 259 -10.29 3.97 6.88
N ASN A 260 -9.43 3.28 6.14
CA ASN A 260 -8.43 3.93 5.29
C ASN A 260 -9.09 4.84 4.25
N THR A 261 -10.31 4.53 3.78
CA THR A 261 -11.02 5.34 2.79
C THR A 261 -11.35 6.73 3.30
N THR A 262 -11.63 6.89 4.60
CA THR A 262 -11.88 8.20 5.22
C THR A 262 -10.65 9.10 5.08
N ILE A 263 -9.46 8.58 5.42
CA ILE A 263 -8.21 9.33 5.28
C ILE A 263 -7.93 9.65 3.80
N LEU A 264 -8.12 8.68 2.91
CA LEU A 264 -7.94 8.90 1.47
C LEU A 264 -8.87 9.98 0.92
N ASN A 265 -10.10 10.03 1.39
CA ASN A 265 -11.07 11.05 0.99
C ASN A 265 -10.71 12.43 1.56
N THR A 266 -10.20 12.50 2.80
CA THR A 266 -9.65 13.75 3.36
C THR A 266 -8.51 14.28 2.49
N PHE A 267 -7.59 13.41 2.08
CA PHE A 267 -6.47 13.81 1.23
C PHE A 267 -6.95 14.28 -0.14
N ARG A 268 -7.87 13.52 -0.75
CA ARG A 268 -8.47 13.89 -2.03
C ARG A 268 -9.08 15.30 -1.98
N LYS A 269 -9.93 15.57 -0.98
CA LYS A 269 -10.56 16.88 -0.80
C LYS A 269 -9.56 18.01 -0.65
N ALA A 270 -8.45 17.79 0.08
CA ALA A 270 -7.41 18.80 0.26
C ALA A 270 -6.71 19.14 -1.07
N PHE A 271 -6.31 18.13 -1.85
CA PHE A 271 -5.65 18.37 -3.14
C PHE A 271 -6.59 18.96 -4.19
N GLU A 272 -7.84 18.49 -4.26
CA GLU A 272 -8.86 19.06 -5.16
C GLU A 272 -9.14 20.53 -4.82
N ALA A 273 -9.25 20.89 -3.54
CA ALA A 273 -9.44 22.27 -3.10
C ALA A 273 -8.23 23.18 -3.44
N ALA A 274 -7.02 22.61 -3.52
CA ALA A 274 -5.82 23.31 -3.96
C ALA A 274 -5.62 23.31 -5.49
N GLY A 275 -6.57 22.75 -6.26
CA GLY A 275 -6.50 22.70 -7.72
C GLY A 275 -5.56 21.62 -8.29
N TYR A 276 -5.20 20.60 -7.50
CA TYR A 276 -4.31 19.53 -7.92
C TYR A 276 -5.02 18.18 -8.09
N GLU A 277 -4.57 17.39 -9.07
CA GLU A 277 -5.02 16.01 -9.27
C GLU A 277 -4.66 15.13 -8.07
N TYR A 278 -5.62 14.35 -7.57
CA TYR A 278 -5.38 13.48 -6.42
C TYR A 278 -4.66 12.18 -6.78
N TYR A 279 -3.42 12.07 -6.31
CA TYR A 279 -2.66 10.82 -6.23
C TYR A 279 -2.74 10.18 -4.84
N ARG A 280 -2.78 8.84 -4.81
CA ARG A 280 -2.88 8.04 -3.57
C ARG A 280 -1.66 8.24 -2.65
N PRO A 281 -1.75 7.95 -1.34
CA PRO A 281 -0.68 8.20 -0.35
C PRO A 281 0.69 7.59 -0.65
N HIS A 282 0.78 6.56 -1.51
CA HIS A 282 2.07 6.03 -1.94
C HIS A 282 2.87 7.07 -2.74
N SER A 283 2.20 8.02 -3.40
CA SER A 283 2.83 9.15 -4.09
C SER A 283 3.60 10.07 -3.15
N PHE A 284 3.16 10.25 -1.89
CA PHE A 284 3.95 11.01 -0.92
C PHE A 284 5.33 10.38 -0.71
N ARG A 285 5.40 9.06 -0.55
CA ARG A 285 6.68 8.35 -0.46
C ARG A 285 7.52 8.54 -1.70
N HIS A 286 6.90 8.51 -2.88
CA HIS A 286 7.63 8.73 -4.11
C HIS A 286 8.21 10.15 -4.20
N THR A 287 7.44 11.15 -3.77
CA THR A 287 7.89 12.54 -3.70
C THR A 287 9.04 12.71 -2.70
N ILE A 288 8.95 12.08 -1.53
CA ILE A 288 10.01 12.09 -0.51
C ILE A 288 11.29 11.44 -1.04
N ALA A 289 11.19 10.27 -1.69
CA ALA A 289 12.35 9.59 -2.27
C ALA A 289 13.01 10.41 -3.39
N ARG A 290 12.22 11.00 -4.30
CA ARG A 290 12.73 11.90 -5.36
C ARG A 290 13.35 13.18 -4.80
N TYR A 291 12.82 13.69 -3.70
CA TYR A 291 13.41 14.83 -3.00
C TYR A 291 14.79 14.45 -2.45
N ALA A 292 14.90 13.28 -1.80
CA ALA A 292 16.14 12.79 -1.21
C ALA A 292 17.21 12.46 -2.26
N GLU A 293 16.83 11.95 -3.43
CA GLU A 293 17.73 11.66 -4.55
C GLU A 293 18.45 12.91 -5.09
N LYS A 294 17.85 14.10 -4.92
CA LYS A 294 18.46 15.37 -5.33
C LYS A 294 19.41 15.96 -4.29
N GLN A 295 19.48 15.38 -3.10
CA GLN A 295 20.37 15.79 -2.02
C GLN A 295 21.66 14.96 -2.09
N THR A 296 21.97 14.17 -1.07
CA THR A 296 23.16 13.32 -1.00
C THR A 296 22.81 11.82 -1.02
N PRO A 297 23.74 10.95 -1.48
CA PRO A 297 23.56 9.49 -1.41
C PRO A 297 23.29 8.97 0.01
N GLU A 298 23.95 9.54 1.02
CA GLU A 298 23.79 9.19 2.43
C GLU A 298 22.37 9.53 2.91
N PHE A 299 21.87 10.72 2.56
CA PHE A 299 20.51 11.15 2.89
C PHE A 299 19.46 10.28 2.19
N LEU A 300 19.67 9.93 0.92
CA LEU A 300 18.82 9.00 0.20
C LEU A 300 18.75 7.63 0.89
N ASN A 301 19.88 7.11 1.35
CA ASN A 301 19.91 5.84 2.07
C ASN A 301 19.19 5.93 3.43
N ALA A 302 19.35 7.03 4.17
CA ALA A 302 18.63 7.28 5.42
C ALA A 302 17.10 7.31 5.19
N VAL A 303 16.64 8.10 4.21
CA VAL A 303 15.22 8.20 3.84
C VAL A 303 14.65 6.84 3.40
N ARG A 304 15.43 6.03 2.66
CA ARG A 304 15.02 4.68 2.24
C ARG A 304 14.75 3.77 3.44
N GLN A 305 15.60 3.83 4.45
CA GLN A 305 15.43 3.07 5.70
C GLN A 305 14.20 3.56 6.46
N ALA A 306 14.01 4.89 6.58
CA ALA A 306 12.84 5.48 7.23
C ALA A 306 11.50 5.11 6.56
N LEU A 307 11.48 4.98 5.23
CA LEU A 307 10.32 4.50 4.47
C LEU A 307 10.10 2.98 4.58
N GLY A 308 11.08 2.23 5.09
CA GLY A 308 11.01 0.80 5.33
C GLY A 308 11.09 -0.05 4.05
N HIS A 309 11.88 0.38 3.05
CA HIS A 309 12.14 -0.42 1.85
C HIS A 309 13.24 -1.46 2.14
N SER A 310 12.87 -2.73 2.16
CA SER A 310 13.77 -3.84 2.49
C SER A 310 14.75 -4.25 1.39
N SER A 311 14.60 -3.73 0.16
CA SER A 311 15.60 -3.93 -0.90
C SER A 311 15.96 -2.61 -1.56
N ILE A 312 17.24 -2.47 -1.90
CA ILE A 312 17.77 -1.40 -2.73
C ILE A 312 17.08 -1.42 -4.10
N ASP A 313 16.76 -2.61 -4.63
CA ASP A 313 16.15 -2.81 -5.95
C ASP A 313 14.75 -2.20 -6.11
N THR A 314 13.87 -2.29 -5.10
CA THR A 314 12.55 -1.66 -5.19
C THR A 314 12.65 -0.13 -5.22
N THR A 315 13.77 0.41 -4.73
CA THR A 315 14.05 1.84 -4.74
C THR A 315 14.72 2.23 -6.07
N ILE A 316 15.82 1.60 -6.49
CA ILE A 316 16.49 1.96 -7.75
C ILE A 316 15.63 1.65 -8.99
N GLN A 317 14.89 0.54 -9.04
CA GLN A 317 14.01 0.24 -10.18
C GLN A 317 12.75 1.12 -10.24
N SER A 318 12.32 1.72 -9.12
CA SER A 318 11.16 2.61 -9.09
C SER A 318 11.52 4.11 -9.07
N TYR A 319 12.74 4.46 -8.64
CA TYR A 319 13.20 5.84 -8.44
C TYR A 319 14.40 6.22 -9.30
N GLY A 320 15.33 5.30 -9.58
CA GLY A 320 16.57 5.57 -10.31
C GLY A 320 16.43 5.62 -11.84
N GLN A 321 15.22 5.41 -12.39
CA GLN A 321 14.98 5.73 -13.79
C GLN A 321 14.77 7.24 -13.92
N LEU A 322 15.87 7.94 -14.20
CA LEU A 322 15.83 9.32 -14.68
C LEU A 322 14.98 9.36 -15.96
N SER A 323 14.18 10.42 -16.15
CA SER A 323 13.56 10.64 -17.45
C SER A 323 14.66 10.76 -18.50
N GLU A 324 14.41 10.34 -19.73
CA GLU A 324 15.41 10.41 -20.80
C GLU A 324 16.00 11.82 -20.96
N SER A 325 15.18 12.85 -20.73
CA SER A 325 15.59 14.26 -20.69
C SER A 325 16.57 14.59 -19.56
N GLU A 326 16.34 14.06 -18.35
CA GLU A 326 17.19 14.31 -17.18
C GLU A 326 18.46 13.46 -17.22
N GLN A 327 18.38 12.25 -17.77
CA GLN A 327 19.53 11.42 -18.07
C GLN A 327 20.45 12.12 -19.07
N ARG A 328 19.90 12.63 -20.19
CA ARG A 328 20.66 13.41 -21.17
C ARG A 328 21.26 14.68 -20.55
N ARG A 329 20.51 15.38 -19.69
CA ARG A 329 21.01 16.57 -18.97
C ARG A 329 22.18 16.24 -18.05
N ARG A 330 22.08 15.19 -17.24
CA ARG A 330 23.14 14.78 -16.30
C ARG A 330 24.37 14.24 -17.01
N ILE A 331 24.19 13.43 -18.06
CA ILE A 331 25.30 12.98 -18.92
C ILE A 331 25.98 14.19 -19.57
N GLY A 332 25.20 15.13 -20.11
CA GLY A 332 25.72 16.36 -20.72
C GLY A 332 26.50 17.23 -19.73
N GLN A 333 26.00 17.39 -18.50
CA GLN A 333 26.68 18.17 -17.46
C GLN A 333 27.99 17.52 -17.00
N HIS A 334 28.05 16.20 -16.83
CA HIS A 334 29.30 15.51 -16.50
C HIS A 334 30.29 15.52 -17.68
N ALA A 335 29.81 15.30 -18.91
CA ALA A 335 30.66 15.34 -20.10
C ALA A 335 31.28 16.73 -20.31
N TYR A 336 30.54 17.81 -20.06
CA TYR A 336 31.06 19.18 -20.14
C TYR A 336 32.14 19.49 -19.08
N ILE A 337 31.97 18.96 -17.86
CA ILE A 337 32.95 19.13 -16.78
C ILE A 337 34.24 18.34 -17.10
N SER A 338 34.12 17.13 -17.65
CA SER A 338 35.27 16.31 -18.03
C SER A 338 36.07 16.89 -19.20
N ILE A 339 35.42 17.54 -20.17
CA ILE A 339 36.12 18.17 -21.31
C ILE A 339 36.91 19.41 -20.87
N ASN A 340 36.38 20.21 -19.93
CA ASN A 340 37.06 21.41 -19.44
C ASN A 340 38.13 21.15 -18.38
N GLN A 341 38.25 19.94 -17.85
CA GLN A 341 39.36 19.55 -16.96
C GLN A 341 40.55 18.91 -17.70
N VAL A 342 40.42 18.66 -19.01
CA VAL A 342 41.50 18.11 -19.86
C VAL A 342 42.19 19.21 -20.68
N SER A 343 41.85 20.49 -20.44
CA SER A 343 42.42 21.65 -21.14
C SER A 343 43.05 22.69 -20.21
N LEU A 344 43.65 22.26 -19.10
CA LEU A 344 44.55 23.07 -18.28
C LEU A 344 45.87 22.34 -18.03
#